data_AF-A0A9D6XJ11-F1
#
_entry.id   AF-A0A9D6XJ11-F1
#
_cell.length_a   1.000
_cell.length_b   1.000
_cell.length_c   1.000
_cell.angle_alpha   90.00
_cell.angle_beta   90.00
_cell.angle_gamma   90.00
#
_symmetry.space_group_name_H-M   'P 1'
#
loop_
_entity.id
_entity.type
_entity.pdbx_description
1 polymer ?
#
loop_
_entity_poly.entity_id
_entity_poly.type
_entity_poly.pdbx_seq_one_letter_code
_entity_poly.pdbx_strand_id
1 'polypeptide(L)'
;MNQQQRPLSALPSVFARAVAYISIIIAGIAGALIGFTLVDLQCQGDCDVPNSIGLILGAATGALGMGVVAVLVLRATGEWKELEDRK
;
A
#
# COMPACT_ATOMS: atom_id res chain seq x y z
N MET A 1 38.56 -1.02 -22.98
CA MET A 1 37.27 -1.70 -23.16
C MET A 1 36.30 -1.07 -22.19
N ASN A 2 35.33 -0.35 -22.76
CA ASN A 2 34.49 0.61 -22.07
C ASN A 2 33.64 -0.08 -21.00
N GLN A 3 33.87 0.29 -19.73
CA GLN A 3 32.91 0.05 -18.66
C GLN A 3 31.69 0.91 -18.98
N GLN A 4 30.79 0.33 -19.76
CA GLN A 4 29.48 0.89 -20.08
C GLN A 4 28.87 1.32 -18.74
N GLN A 5 28.75 2.63 -18.52
CA GLN A 5 27.91 3.20 -17.48
C GLN A 5 26.53 2.58 -17.64
N ARG A 6 26.28 1.48 -16.93
CA ARG A 6 24.96 0.90 -16.79
C ARG A 6 24.23 1.96 -15.98
N PRO A 7 23.27 2.71 -16.56
CA PRO A 7 22.57 3.72 -15.81
C PRO A 7 21.95 2.97 -14.63
N LEU A 8 22.42 3.24 -13.41
CA LEU A 8 21.75 2.72 -12.24
C LEU A 8 20.34 3.27 -12.37
N SER A 9 19.41 2.37 -12.67
CA SER A 9 18.01 2.71 -12.88
C SER A 9 17.55 3.27 -11.54
N ALA A 10 17.53 4.60 -11.43
CA ALA A 10 17.12 5.33 -10.23
C ALA A 10 15.63 5.10 -9.90
N LEU A 11 14.93 4.32 -10.73
CA LEU A 11 13.60 3.81 -10.44
C LEU A 11 13.74 2.60 -9.49
N PRO A 12 13.09 2.61 -8.30
CA PRO A 12 13.03 1.43 -7.44
C PRO A 12 12.61 0.19 -8.23
N SER A 13 13.20 -0.96 -7.88
CA SER A 13 13.04 -2.21 -8.61
C SER A 13 11.57 -2.52 -8.89
N VAL A 14 11.29 -3.09 -10.06
CA VAL A 14 9.92 -3.43 -10.47
C VAL A 14 9.25 -4.34 -9.44
N PHE A 15 10.03 -5.25 -8.85
CA PHE A 15 9.57 -6.12 -7.77
C PHE A 15 9.15 -5.35 -6.52
N ALA A 16 9.94 -4.37 -6.06
CA ALA A 16 9.59 -3.56 -4.89
C ALA A 16 8.28 -2.79 -5.09
N ARG A 17 8.05 -2.27 -6.31
CA ARG A 17 6.79 -1.59 -6.66
C ARG A 17 5.60 -2.56 -6.66
N ALA A 18 5.79 -3.77 -7.20
CA ALA A 18 4.75 -4.79 -7.22
C ALA A 18 4.34 -5.20 -5.81
N VAL A 19 5.31 -5.44 -4.92
CA VAL A 19 5.05 -5.79 -3.52
C VAL A 19 4.32 -4.65 -2.81
N ALA A 20 4.76 -3.40 -3.00
CA ALA A 20 4.08 -2.23 -2.44
C ALA A 20 2.61 -2.17 -2.89
N TYR A 21 2.35 -2.31 -4.19
CA TYR A 21 1.00 -2.27 -4.73
C TYR A 21 0.10 -3.41 -4.20
N ILE A 22 0.63 -4.64 -4.19
CA ILE A 22 -0.09 -5.81 -3.65
C ILE A 22 -0.44 -5.58 -2.16
N SER A 23 0.50 -5.02 -1.39
CA SER A 23 0.27 -4.76 0.02
C SER A 23 -0.84 -3.72 0.27
N ILE A 24 -0.93 -2.68 -0.57
CA ILE A 24 -2.00 -1.67 -0.53
C ILE A 24 -3.35 -2.32 -0.86
N ILE A 25 -3.41 -3.20 -1.86
CA ILE A 25 -4.63 -3.93 -2.21
C ILE A 25 -5.09 -4.79 -1.03
N ILE A 26 -4.19 -5.57 -0.44
CA ILE A 26 -4.51 -6.45 0.70
C ILE A 26 -5.03 -5.61 1.88
N ALA A 27 -4.36 -4.51 2.20
CA ALA A 27 -4.80 -3.60 3.26
C ALA A 27 -6.15 -2.94 2.96
N GLY A 28 -6.41 -2.56 1.70
CA GLY A 28 -7.70 -2.05 1.27
C GLY A 28 -8.82 -3.08 1.41
N ILE A 29 -8.59 -4.33 1.00
CA ILE A 29 -9.57 -5.42 1.16
C ILE A 29 -9.85 -5.67 2.65
N ALA A 30 -8.81 -5.74 3.47
CA ALA A 30 -8.97 -5.91 4.92
C ALA A 30 -9.76 -4.74 5.54
N GLY A 31 -9.42 -3.50 5.18
CA GLY A 31 -10.14 -2.31 5.62
C GLY A 31 -11.60 -2.31 5.18
N ALA A 32 -11.89 -2.74 3.95
CA ALA A 32 -13.25 -2.85 3.41
C ALA A 32 -14.11 -3.83 4.21
N LEU A 33 -13.55 -5.02 4.52
CA LEU A 33 -14.23 -6.04 5.31
C LEU A 33 -14.50 -5.55 6.74
N ILE A 34 -13.51 -4.89 7.36
CA ILE A 34 -13.69 -4.30 8.70
C ILE A 34 -14.76 -3.22 8.65
N GLY A 35 -14.72 -2.30 7.68
CA GLY A 35 -15.69 -1.22 7.55
C GLY A 35 -17.12 -1.71 7.30
N PHE A 36 -17.29 -2.75 6.47
CA PHE A 36 -18.58 -3.40 6.26
C PHE A 36 -19.11 -4.02 7.55
N THR A 37 -18.30 -4.87 8.20
CA THR A 37 -18.72 -5.59 9.42
C THR A 37 -19.06 -4.65 10.57
N LEU A 38 -18.35 -3.53 10.72
CA LEU A 38 -18.66 -2.53 11.73
C LEU A 38 -20.06 -1.92 11.54
N VAL A 39 -20.45 -1.62 10.30
CA VAL A 39 -21.77 -1.04 10.02
C VAL A 39 -22.86 -2.10 10.13
N ASP A 40 -22.58 -3.32 9.67
CA ASP A 40 -23.50 -4.46 9.74
C ASP A 40 -23.89 -4.79 11.19
N LEU A 41 -22.93 -4.73 12.12
CA LEU A 41 -23.17 -4.94 13.55
C LEU A 41 -24.04 -3.86 14.20
N GLN A 42 -24.08 -2.65 13.63
CA GLN A 42 -24.76 -1.50 14.22
C GLN A 42 -26.18 -1.31 13.70
N CYS A 43 -26.57 -2.02 12.63
CA CYS A 43 -27.79 -1.74 11.89
C CYS A 43 -28.78 -2.92 11.98
N GLN A 44 -30.07 -2.60 12.18
CA GLN A 44 -31.17 -3.58 12.19
C GLN A 44 -32.19 -3.17 11.12
N GLY A 45 -32.31 -3.97 10.05
CA GLY A 45 -33.22 -3.71 8.93
C GLY A 45 -32.50 -3.58 7.59
N ASP A 46 -32.90 -2.60 6.79
CA ASP A 46 -32.37 -2.40 5.42
C ASP A 46 -31.07 -1.58 5.47
N CYS A 47 -29.93 -2.29 5.48
CA CYS A 47 -28.61 -1.71 5.75
C CYS A 47 -27.70 -1.65 4.52
N ASP A 48 -28.23 -1.86 3.32
CA ASP A 48 -27.43 -1.98 2.09
C ASP A 48 -26.62 -0.71 1.80
N VAL A 49 -27.27 0.46 1.88
CA VAL A 49 -26.62 1.75 1.68
C VAL A 49 -25.54 2.03 2.74
N PRO A 50 -25.83 1.98 4.05
CA PRO A 50 -24.80 2.25 5.06
C PRO A 50 -23.67 1.20 5.05
N ASN A 51 -23.95 -0.08 4.80
CA ASN A 51 -22.92 -1.12 4.68
C ASN A 51 -21.97 -0.82 3.51
N SER A 52 -22.49 -0.38 2.37
CA SER A 52 -21.66 -0.01 1.22
C SER A 52 -20.77 1.21 1.51
N ILE A 53 -21.27 2.18 2.29
CA ILE A 53 -20.47 3.34 2.74
C ILE A 53 -19.36 2.89 3.67
N GLY A 54 -19.66 2.02 4.65
CA GLY A 54 -18.67 1.42 5.55
C GLY A 54 -17.59 0.67 4.80
N LEU A 55 -17.99 -0.11 3.78
CA LEU A 55 -17.08 -0.84 2.90
C LEU A 55 -16.14 0.10 2.15
N ILE A 56 -16.65 1.16 1.50
CA ILE A 56 -15.83 2.10 0.72
C ILE A 56 -14.90 2.91 1.63
N LEU A 57 -15.40 3.42 2.75
CA LEU A 57 -14.59 4.19 3.71
C LEU A 57 -13.50 3.32 4.32
N GLY A 58 -13.84 2.11 4.76
CA GLY A 58 -12.88 1.16 5.31
C GLY A 58 -11.79 0.80 4.28
N ALA A 59 -12.19 0.56 3.02
CA ALA A 59 -11.26 0.29 1.94
C ALA A 59 -10.30 1.48 1.69
N ALA A 60 -10.85 2.69 1.61
CA ALA A 60 -10.09 3.90 1.36
C ALA A 60 -9.10 4.19 2.49
N THR A 61 -9.52 4.10 3.75
CA THR A 61 -8.64 4.33 4.91
C THR A 61 -7.53 3.27 4.99
N GLY A 62 -7.86 2.00 4.77
CA GLY A 62 -6.87 0.91 4.75
C GLY A 62 -5.82 1.08 3.64
N ALA A 63 -6.27 1.40 2.43
CA ALA A 63 -5.39 1.65 1.29
C ALA A 63 -4.52 2.89 1.48
N LEU A 64 -5.08 4.00 1.97
CA LEU A 64 -4.34 5.23 2.23
C LEU A 64 -3.26 5.03 3.30
N GLY A 65 -3.61 4.39 4.41
CA GLY A 65 -2.65 4.09 5.48
C GLY A 65 -1.49 3.22 4.98
N MET A 66 -1.81 2.16 4.22
CA MET A 66 -0.78 1.28 3.68
C MET A 66 0.07 1.97 2.60
N GLY A 67 -0.51 2.90 1.82
CA GLY A 67 0.23 3.72 0.87
C GLY A 67 1.34 4.53 1.53
N VAL A 68 1.06 5.14 2.69
CA VAL A 68 2.06 5.88 3.47
C VAL A 68 3.17 4.94 3.93
N VAL A 69 2.82 3.80 4.54
CA VAL A 69 3.80 2.81 5.01
C VAL A 69 4.68 2.30 3.87
N ALA A 70 4.09 1.97 2.72
CA ALA A 70 4.82 1.52 1.54
C ALA A 70 5.83 2.56 1.06
N VAL A 71 5.46 3.84 1.02
CA VAL A 71 6.37 4.93 0.66
C VAL A 71 7.51 5.06 1.68
N LEU A 72 7.22 4.99 2.98
CA LEU A 72 8.25 5.05 4.02
C LEU A 72 9.24 3.89 3.91
N VAL A 73 8.76 2.67 3.65
CA VAL A 73 9.60 1.48 3.46
C VAL A 73 10.49 1.62 2.22
N LEU A 74 9.93 2.10 1.10
CA LEU A 74 10.70 2.34 -0.12
C LEU A 74 11.77 3.42 0.10
N ARG A 75 11.45 4.49 0.85
CA ARG A 75 12.44 5.52 1.22
C ARG A 75 13.56 4.94 2.07
N ALA A 76 13.22 4.21 3.14
CA ALA A 76 14.20 3.59 4.01
C ALA A 76 15.14 2.66 3.21
N THR A 77 14.58 1.82 2.34
CA THR A 77 15.36 0.92 1.47
C THR A 77 16.30 1.68 0.53
N GLY A 78 15.88 2.85 0.04
CA GLY A 78 16.72 3.74 -0.75
C GLY A 78 17.91 4.28 0.03
N GLU A 79 17.70 4.72 1.28
CA GLU A 79 18.77 5.24 2.14
C GLU A 79 19.82 4.17 2.45
N TRP A 80 19.41 2.93 2.73
CA TRP A 80 20.36 1.82 2.94
C TRP A 80 21.21 1.55 1.70
N LYS A 81 20.61 1.60 0.51
CA LYS A 81 21.33 1.33 -0.75
C LYS A 81 22.37 2.41 -1.07
N GLU A 82 22.07 3.68 -0.80
CA GLU A 82 23.02 4.79 -0.94
C GLU A 82 24.26 4.59 -0.06
N LEU A 83 24.08 4.10 1.18
CA LEU A 83 25.18 3.83 2.11
C LEU A 83 26.07 2.66 1.65
N GLU A 84 25.47 1.63 1.05
CA GLU A 84 26.22 0.48 0.54
C GLU A 84 27.01 0.83 -0.74
N ASP A 85 26.43 1.61 -1.66
CA ASP A 85 27.11 2.02 -2.90
C ASP A 85 28.29 2.99 -2.63
N ARG A 86 28.35 3.65 -1.46
CA ARG A 86 29.44 4.56 -1.03
C ARG A 86 30.60 3.85 -0.32
N LYS A 87 30.49 2.56 -0.06
CA LYS A 87 31.47 1.76 0.68
C LYS A 87 32.38 0.98 -0.26
#